data_AF-A0AAD5L0Y1-F1
#
_entry.id   AF-A0AAD5L0Y1-F1
#
_cell.length_a   1.000
_cell.length_b   1.000
_cell.length_c   1.000
_cell.angle_alpha   90.00
_cell.angle_beta   90.00
_cell.angle_gamma   90.00
#
_symmetry.space_group_name_H-M   'P 1'
#
loop_
_entity.id
_entity.type
_entity.pdbx_description
1 polymer ?
#
loop_
_entity_poly.entity_id
_entity_poly.type
_entity_poly.pdbx_seq_one_letter_code
_entity_poly.pdbx_strand_id
1 'polypeptide(L)'
;MNDFDSLIVHGNQPVQMSVYQDPETRNEKLVIVVALIGGVDDAKFSLVGDGPGTRTARIDYSWPVTAVDIEAIFQQEIRNGEIPSCHPLIEALKKDLEKSRSSVEEIPRGFMELTLPISVQTVANSISITGEKNKDGTKYLVVILTGYQTVYNEENR
;
A
#
# COMPACT_ATOMS: atom_id res chain seq x y z
N MET A 1 -26.74 -6.52 20.13
CA MET A 1 -25.50 -6.65 19.34
C MET A 1 -25.47 -5.40 18.48
N ASN A 2 -24.76 -4.37 18.94
CA ASN A 2 -24.74 -3.08 18.23
C ASN A 2 -23.80 -3.25 17.04
N ASP A 3 -24.35 -3.04 15.86
CA ASP A 3 -23.62 -3.10 14.60
C ASP A 3 -22.72 -1.85 14.50
N PHE A 4 -21.53 -1.95 15.11
CA PHE A 4 -20.53 -0.87 15.16
C PHE A 4 -20.14 -0.40 13.74
N ASP A 5 -20.34 -1.23 12.72
CA ASP A 5 -20.03 -0.95 11.32
C ASP A 5 -20.99 0.09 10.70
N SER A 6 -22.19 0.26 11.27
CA SER A 6 -23.24 1.13 10.70
C SER A 6 -23.03 2.64 10.88
N LEU A 7 -21.98 3.06 11.62
CA LEU A 7 -21.73 4.47 11.95
C LEU A 7 -20.31 4.96 11.58
N ILE A 8 -19.51 4.15 10.90
CA ILE A 8 -18.13 4.50 10.57
C ILE A 8 -18.10 5.36 9.31
N VAL A 9 -17.86 6.66 9.48
CA VAL A 9 -17.43 7.54 8.37
C VAL A 9 -15.97 7.21 8.08
N HIS A 10 -15.71 6.51 6.96
CA HIS A 10 -14.37 6.13 6.54
C HIS A 10 -13.50 7.37 6.24
N GLY A 11 -12.74 7.83 7.23
CA GLY A 11 -11.65 8.79 7.02
C GLY A 11 -10.40 8.07 6.54
N ASN A 12 -9.95 8.40 5.32
CA ASN A 12 -8.71 7.97 4.66
C ASN A 12 -8.56 6.47 4.32
N GLN A 13 -9.29 6.00 3.31
CA GLN A 13 -8.80 4.87 2.48
C GLN A 13 -7.65 5.40 1.59
N PRO A 14 -6.53 4.68 1.40
CA PRO A 14 -6.38 3.21 1.44
C PRO A 14 -5.65 2.63 2.66
N VAL A 15 -5.37 3.41 3.72
CA VAL A 15 -4.55 2.96 4.86
C VAL A 15 -5.30 3.15 6.17
N GLN A 16 -5.51 2.06 6.90
CA GLN A 16 -6.04 2.08 8.26
C GLN A 16 -4.98 1.60 9.25
N MET A 17 -4.81 2.35 10.34
CA MET A 17 -3.85 2.03 11.39
C MET A 17 -4.54 2.04 12.75
N SER A 18 -4.30 0.99 13.53
CA SER A 18 -4.85 0.89 14.89
C SER A 18 -3.81 0.33 15.85
N VAL A 19 -3.72 0.93 17.03
CA VAL A 19 -2.92 0.43 18.15
C VAL A 19 -3.82 -0.44 19.03
N TYR A 20 -3.32 -1.60 19.43
CA TYR A 20 -4.01 -2.48 20.37
C TYR A 20 -3.02 -3.10 21.35
N GLN A 21 -3.52 -3.53 22.50
CA GLN A 21 -2.72 -4.29 23.45
C GLN A 21 -2.88 -5.78 23.14
N ASP A 22 -1.76 -6.45 22.92
CA ASP A 22 -1.75 -7.89 22.66
C ASP A 22 -2.20 -8.66 23.91
N PRO A 23 -3.21 -9.55 23.81
CA PRO A 23 -3.80 -10.19 24.99
C PRO A 23 -2.85 -11.19 25.66
N GLU A 24 -1.92 -11.78 24.92
CA GLU A 24 -0.99 -12.80 25.42
C GLU A 24 0.27 -12.16 26.02
N THR A 25 0.88 -11.24 25.27
CA THR A 25 2.17 -10.63 25.63
C THR A 25 2.03 -9.32 26.41
N ARG A 26 0.83 -8.72 26.44
CA ARG A 26 0.54 -7.39 27.01
C ARG A 26 1.31 -6.23 26.37
N ASN A 27 2.08 -6.50 25.33
CA ASN A 27 2.80 -5.50 24.57
C ASN A 27 1.82 -4.70 23.70
N GLU A 28 2.12 -3.41 23.50
CA GLU A 28 1.44 -2.63 22.47
C GLU A 28 1.84 -3.16 21.10
N LYS A 29 0.86 -3.30 20.21
CA LYS A 29 1.04 -3.65 18.81
C LYS A 29 0.33 -2.65 17.94
N LEU A 30 0.89 -2.43 16.75
CA LEU A 30 0.30 -1.62 15.70
C LEU A 30 -0.11 -2.54 14.55
N VAL A 31 -1.39 -2.53 14.19
CA VAL A 31 -1.88 -3.12 12.95
C VAL A 31 -2.05 -2.03 11.89
N ILE A 32 -1.55 -2.30 10.70
CA ILE A 32 -1.68 -1.48 9.51
C ILE A 32 -2.38 -2.32 8.46
N VAL A 33 -3.49 -1.85 7.93
CA VAL A 33 -4.22 -2.46 6.82
C VAL A 33 -4.18 -1.50 5.64
N VAL A 34 -3.67 -1.97 4.52
CA VAL A 34 -3.54 -1.18 3.30
C VAL A 34 -4.26 -1.87 2.15
N ALA A 35 -5.16 -1.13 1.49
CA ALA A 35 -5.84 -1.56 0.28
C ALA A 35 -5.14 -0.99 -0.97
N LEU A 36 -4.41 -1.83 -1.69
CA LEU A 36 -3.74 -1.47 -2.94
C LEU A 36 -4.67 -1.80 -4.12
N ILE A 37 -5.35 -0.76 -4.61
CA ILE A 37 -6.37 -0.85 -5.65
C ILE A 37 -5.73 -0.73 -7.04
N GLY A 38 -6.45 -1.14 -8.08
CA GLY A 38 -6.05 -0.93 -9.47
C GLY A 38 -5.13 -2.02 -10.00
N GLY A 39 -5.21 -3.23 -9.44
CA GLY A 39 -4.51 -4.40 -9.98
C GLY A 39 -3.04 -4.51 -9.58
N VAL A 40 -2.59 -3.83 -8.52
CA VAL A 40 -1.23 -3.97 -7.97
C VAL A 40 -0.83 -5.44 -7.83
N ASP A 41 0.33 -5.79 -8.37
CA ASP A 41 0.84 -7.16 -8.40
C ASP A 41 1.79 -7.43 -7.24
N ASP A 42 2.70 -6.50 -6.95
CA ASP A 42 3.66 -6.61 -5.86
C ASP A 42 3.62 -5.41 -4.92
N ALA A 43 3.91 -5.68 -3.64
CA ALA A 43 3.95 -4.69 -2.59
C ALA A 43 4.94 -5.11 -1.50
N LYS A 44 5.84 -4.20 -1.16
CA LYS A 44 6.88 -4.39 -0.16
C LYS A 44 6.73 -3.37 0.94
N PHE A 45 6.58 -3.85 2.17
CA PHE A 45 6.67 -3.03 3.38
C PHE A 45 8.11 -2.91 3.85
N SER A 46 8.47 -1.73 4.34
CA SER A 46 9.73 -1.47 5.03
C SER A 46 9.56 -0.43 6.13
N LEU A 47 10.37 -0.55 7.18
CA LEU A 47 10.53 0.48 8.19
C LEU A 47 11.65 1.43 7.75
N VAL A 48 11.47 2.73 7.97
CA VAL A 48 12.44 3.77 7.59
C VAL A 48 13.11 4.29 8.86
N GLY A 49 14.42 4.10 8.97
CA GLY A 49 15.24 4.56 10.09
C GLY A 49 16.19 3.48 10.62
N ASP A 50 17.33 3.92 11.16
CA ASP A 50 18.45 3.03 11.55
C ASP A 50 18.50 2.72 13.06
N GLY A 51 17.52 3.22 13.81
CA GLY A 51 17.42 3.05 15.26
C GLY A 51 16.68 1.79 15.70
N PRO A 52 16.74 1.45 17.00
CA PRO A 52 16.00 0.32 17.56
C PRO A 52 14.47 0.53 17.60
N GLY A 53 14.04 1.79 17.45
CA GLY A 53 12.64 2.18 17.28
C GLY A 53 12.48 3.20 16.16
N THR A 54 11.38 3.09 15.39
CA THR A 54 11.02 4.09 14.38
C THR A 54 9.52 4.38 14.37
N ARG A 55 9.16 5.54 13.81
CA ARG A 55 7.78 5.98 13.54
C ARG A 55 7.50 6.20 12.06
N THR A 56 8.39 5.74 11.19
CA THR A 56 8.24 5.92 9.75
C THR A 56 8.27 4.57 9.07
N ALA A 57 7.30 4.33 8.19
CA ALA A 57 7.27 3.17 7.33
C ALA A 57 7.03 3.58 5.88
N ARG A 58 7.39 2.69 4.97
CA ARG A 58 7.21 2.87 3.53
C ARG A 58 6.67 1.60 2.91
N ILE A 59 5.70 1.77 2.01
CA ILE A 59 5.18 0.70 1.16
C ILE A 59 5.53 1.07 -0.27
N ASP A 60 6.41 0.28 -0.89
CA ASP A 60 6.69 0.35 -2.32
C ASP A 60 5.83 -0.69 -3.03
N TYR A 61 5.22 -0.34 -4.16
CA TYR A 61 4.33 -1.25 -4.88
C TYR A 61 4.42 -1.05 -6.38
N SER A 62 4.01 -2.07 -7.13
CA SER A 62 4.04 -2.07 -8.59
C SER A 62 2.72 -2.53 -9.20
N TRP A 63 2.37 -1.87 -10.30
CA TRP A 63 1.27 -2.29 -11.15
C TRP A 63 1.77 -3.21 -12.26
N PRO A 64 0.89 -4.04 -12.86
CA PRO A 64 1.20 -4.71 -14.11
C PRO A 64 1.52 -3.68 -15.19
N VAL A 65 2.36 -4.06 -16.16
CA VAL A 65 2.68 -3.21 -17.32
C VAL A 65 1.40 -2.81 -18.08
N THR A 66 0.40 -3.70 -18.10
CA THR A 66 -0.90 -3.45 -18.74
C THR A 66 -1.71 -2.33 -18.09
N ALA A 67 -1.40 -1.92 -16.85
CA ALA A 67 -2.09 -0.80 -16.20
C ALA A 67 -1.84 0.55 -16.90
N VAL A 68 -0.83 0.63 -17.78
CA VAL A 68 -0.53 1.81 -18.60
C VAL A 68 -0.58 1.51 -20.09
N ASP A 69 -1.14 0.36 -20.48
CA ASP A 69 -1.37 0.04 -21.89
C ASP A 69 -2.48 0.95 -22.44
N ILE A 70 -2.08 1.96 -23.21
CA ILE A 70 -3.00 2.94 -23.78
C ILE A 70 -4.02 2.27 -24.72
N GLU A 71 -3.64 1.23 -25.47
CA GLU A 71 -4.59 0.53 -26.34
C GLU A 71 -5.62 -0.26 -25.52
N ALA A 72 -5.20 -0.82 -24.37
CA ALA A 72 -6.13 -1.48 -23.46
C ALA A 72 -7.16 -0.51 -22.88
N ILE A 73 -6.80 0.76 -22.64
CA ILE A 73 -7.73 1.79 -22.16
C ILE A 73 -8.86 2.04 -23.18
N PHE A 74 -8.55 2.05 -24.48
CA PHE A 74 -9.51 2.30 -25.56
C PHE A 74 -10.01 1.01 -26.23
N GLN A 75 -9.83 -0.14 -25.58
CA GLN A 75 -10.07 -1.43 -26.23
C GLN A 75 -11.53 -1.58 -26.67
N GLN A 76 -12.48 -1.01 -25.92
CA GLN A 76 -13.90 -1.08 -26.25
C GLN A 76 -14.22 -0.26 -27.50
N GLU A 77 -13.76 0.98 -27.58
CA GLU A 77 -13.94 1.90 -28.70
C GLU A 77 -13.28 1.36 -29.97
N ILE A 78 -12.10 0.74 -29.82
CA ILE A 78 -11.41 0.05 -30.92
C ILE A 78 -12.22 -1.16 -31.39
N ARG A 79 -12.72 -1.99 -30.48
CA ARG A 79 -13.54 -3.18 -30.82
C ARG A 79 -14.86 -2.80 -31.49
N ASN A 80 -15.46 -1.69 -31.06
CA ASN A 80 -16.69 -1.15 -31.65
C ASN A 80 -16.44 -0.45 -33.00
N GLY A 81 -15.17 -0.22 -33.38
CA GLY A 81 -14.81 0.49 -34.60
C GLY A 81 -15.04 2.01 -34.53
N GLU A 82 -15.24 2.55 -33.33
CA GLU A 82 -15.46 3.98 -33.09
C GLU A 82 -14.18 4.78 -33.33
N ILE A 83 -13.04 4.21 -32.93
CA ILE A 83 -11.71 4.73 -33.26
C ILE A 83 -10.80 3.60 -33.76
N PRO A 84 -9.96 3.83 -34.79
CA PRO A 84 -8.93 2.86 -35.16
C PRO A 84 -7.83 2.79 -34.08
N SER A 85 -7.11 1.67 -33.98
CA SER A 85 -5.99 1.55 -33.02
C SER A 85 -4.85 2.55 -33.28
N CYS A 86 -4.68 3.00 -34.52
CA CYS A 86 -3.74 4.05 -34.92
C CYS A 86 -4.33 5.47 -34.83
N HIS A 87 -5.43 5.66 -34.09
CA HIS A 87 -6.06 6.97 -33.97
C HIS A 87 -5.06 8.00 -33.36
N PRO A 88 -5.00 9.24 -33.87
CA PRO A 88 -4.03 10.24 -33.39
C PRO A 88 -4.06 10.51 -31.88
N LEU A 89 -5.22 10.33 -31.22
CA LEU A 89 -5.34 10.40 -29.75
C LEU A 89 -4.48 9.34 -29.05
N ILE A 90 -4.56 8.08 -29.51
CA ILE A 90 -3.83 6.95 -28.93
C ILE A 90 -2.34 7.16 -29.15
N GLU A 91 -1.94 7.57 -30.36
CA GLU A 91 -0.54 7.84 -30.71
C GLU A 91 0.04 9.02 -29.91
N ALA A 92 -0.73 10.08 -29.68
CA ALA A 92 -0.31 11.20 -28.84
C ALA A 92 -0.06 10.75 -27.39
N LEU A 93 -0.97 9.94 -26.82
CA LEU A 93 -0.84 9.42 -25.45
C LEU A 93 0.36 8.48 -25.30
N LYS A 94 0.60 7.58 -26.28
CA LYS A 94 1.79 6.72 -26.31
C LYS A 94 3.08 7.56 -26.32
N LYS A 95 3.14 8.57 -27.19
CA LYS A 95 4.31 9.46 -27.31
C LYS A 95 4.57 10.28 -26.06
N ASP A 96 3.53 10.72 -25.36
CA ASP A 96 3.69 11.41 -24.09
C ASP A 96 4.10 10.46 -22.97
N LEU A 97 3.58 9.22 -22.98
CA LEU A 97 4.02 8.17 -22.05
C LEU A 97 5.51 7.86 -22.22
N GLU A 98 6.01 7.74 -23.46
CA GLU A 98 7.44 7.55 -23.79
C GLU A 98 8.35 8.68 -23.26
N LYS A 99 7.84 9.90 -23.08
CA LYS A 99 8.65 10.99 -22.48
C LYS A 99 8.79 10.84 -20.96
N SER A 100 7.81 10.19 -20.34
CA SER A 100 7.73 10.00 -18.89
C SER A 100 8.28 8.66 -18.41
N ARG A 101 8.50 7.71 -19.33
CA ARG A 101 8.99 6.35 -19.04
C ARG A 101 10.19 6.05 -19.91
N SER A 102 11.17 5.34 -19.37
CA SER A 102 12.36 4.97 -20.15
C SER A 102 12.06 3.83 -21.12
N SER A 103 10.99 3.07 -20.87
CA SER A 103 10.49 1.98 -21.74
C SER A 103 8.99 1.73 -21.50
N VAL A 104 8.29 1.29 -22.54
CA VAL A 104 6.89 0.80 -22.43
C VAL A 104 6.79 -0.50 -21.62
N GLU A 105 7.86 -1.28 -21.55
CA GLU A 105 7.96 -2.51 -20.73
C GLU A 105 8.31 -2.23 -19.27
N GLU A 106 8.62 -0.97 -18.93
CA GLU A 106 8.92 -0.61 -17.56
C GLU A 106 7.70 -0.93 -16.67
N ILE A 107 7.92 -1.48 -15.49
CA ILE A 107 6.84 -1.78 -14.54
C ILE A 107 6.47 -0.48 -13.82
N PRO A 108 5.23 0.01 -13.87
CA PRO A 108 4.83 1.21 -13.14
C PRO A 108 4.98 0.98 -11.64
N ARG A 109 5.61 1.93 -10.94
CA ARG A 109 5.89 1.83 -9.49
C ARG A 109 5.33 3.04 -8.77
N GLY A 110 4.83 2.80 -7.56
CA GLY A 110 4.40 3.82 -6.62
C GLY A 110 4.98 3.55 -5.24
N PHE A 111 4.89 4.55 -4.37
CA PHE A 111 5.21 4.38 -2.96
C PHE A 111 4.30 5.22 -2.08
N MET A 112 4.13 4.77 -0.84
CA MET A 112 3.46 5.52 0.22
C MET A 112 4.35 5.56 1.45
N GLU A 113 4.49 6.74 2.04
CA GLU A 113 5.15 6.91 3.33
C GLU A 113 4.10 7.06 4.43
N LEU A 114 4.30 6.35 5.52
CA LEU A 114 3.38 6.27 6.65
C LEU A 114 4.06 6.84 7.90
N THR A 115 3.37 7.76 8.57
CA THR A 115 3.72 8.17 9.93
C THR A 115 2.97 7.30 10.94
N LEU A 116 3.70 6.52 11.72
CA LEU A 116 3.15 5.56 12.66
C LEU A 116 2.70 6.26 13.97
N PRO A 117 1.53 5.86 14.52
CA PRO A 117 1.00 6.47 15.75
C PRO A 117 1.86 6.18 16.99
N ILE A 118 2.63 5.08 16.98
CA ILE A 118 3.59 4.72 18.03
C ILE A 118 4.96 4.41 17.42
N SER A 119 6.01 4.45 18.25
CA SER A 119 7.31 3.88 17.88
C SER A 119 7.22 2.36 17.87
N VAL A 120 7.82 1.71 16.87
CA VAL A 120 7.81 0.25 16.71
C VAL A 120 9.24 -0.30 16.65
N GLN A 121 9.41 -1.55 17.05
CA GLN A 121 10.68 -2.27 16.96
C GLN A 121 11.07 -2.53 15.51
N THR A 122 12.36 -2.42 15.20
CA THR A 122 12.91 -2.60 13.84
C THR A 122 13.43 -4.00 13.54
N VAL A 123 13.42 -4.91 14.52
CA VAL A 123 13.92 -6.28 14.36
C VAL A 123 12.96 -7.16 13.56
N ALA A 124 13.48 -8.09 12.75
CA ALA A 124 12.65 -8.84 11.79
C ALA A 124 11.53 -9.67 12.44
N ASN A 125 11.76 -10.23 13.63
CA ASN A 125 10.77 -11.04 14.36
C ASN A 125 9.64 -10.22 15.01
N SER A 126 9.75 -8.89 15.05
CA SER A 126 8.69 -8.00 15.53
C SER A 126 7.76 -7.51 14.41
N ILE A 127 7.94 -8.02 13.19
CA ILE A 127 7.22 -7.60 11.99
C ILE A 127 6.54 -8.84 11.40
N SER A 128 5.22 -8.80 11.29
CA SER A 128 4.44 -9.80 10.55
C SER A 128 3.76 -9.11 9.37
N ILE A 129 3.93 -9.67 8.18
CA ILE A 129 3.34 -9.15 6.94
C ILE A 129 2.53 -10.27 6.31
N THR A 130 1.27 -9.99 6.04
CA THR A 130 0.34 -10.89 5.36
C THR A 130 -0.47 -10.09 4.34
N GLY A 131 -1.25 -10.77 3.49
CA GLY A 131 -2.05 -10.09 2.48
C GLY A 131 -2.36 -10.96 1.28
N GLU A 132 -3.55 -10.78 0.72
CA GLU A 132 -4.01 -11.50 -0.46
C GLU A 132 -4.65 -10.55 -1.48
N LYS A 133 -4.71 -11.02 -2.73
CA LYS A 133 -5.42 -10.34 -3.82
C LYS A 133 -6.86 -10.85 -3.83
N ASN A 134 -7.80 -9.93 -3.69
CA ASN A 134 -9.23 -10.22 -3.81
C ASN A 134 -9.63 -10.44 -5.27
N LYS A 135 -10.82 -11.03 -5.48
CA LYS A 135 -11.38 -11.31 -6.81
C LYS A 135 -11.59 -10.06 -7.67
N ASP A 136 -11.79 -8.90 -7.04
CA ASP A 136 -11.91 -7.61 -7.69
C ASP A 136 -10.56 -7.02 -8.13
N GLY A 137 -9.44 -7.70 -7.82
CA GLY A 137 -8.09 -7.26 -8.15
C GLY A 137 -7.45 -6.36 -7.09
N THR A 138 -8.16 -6.02 -6.01
CA THR A 138 -7.60 -5.26 -4.88
C THR A 138 -6.64 -6.14 -4.09
N LYS A 139 -5.41 -5.69 -3.88
CA LYS A 139 -4.42 -6.38 -3.04
C LYS A 139 -4.42 -5.76 -1.65
N TYR A 140 -4.67 -6.56 -0.62
CA TYR A 140 -4.56 -6.10 0.76
C TYR A 140 -3.18 -6.44 1.31
N LEU A 141 -2.61 -5.52 2.07
CA LEU A 141 -1.41 -5.72 2.85
C LEU A 141 -1.76 -5.47 4.33
N VAL A 142 -1.57 -6.48 5.17
CA VAL A 142 -1.79 -6.41 6.61
C VAL A 142 -0.44 -6.57 7.29
N VAL A 143 -0.02 -5.52 8.00
CA VAL A 143 1.24 -5.48 8.73
C VAL A 143 0.96 -5.36 10.21
N ILE A 144 1.56 -6.24 11.01
CA ILE A 144 1.49 -6.18 12.47
C ILE A 144 2.91 -5.94 13.00
N LEU A 145 3.04 -4.90 13.82
CA LEU A 145 4.31 -4.43 14.37
C LEU A 145 4.26 -4.44 15.89
N THR A 146 5.35 -4.83 16.55
CA THR A 146 5.49 -4.69 18.01
C THR A 146 5.94 -3.28 18.37
N GLY A 147 5.27 -2.67 19.35
CA GLY A 147 5.65 -1.37 19.91
C GLY A 147 7.05 -1.37 20.52
N TYR A 148 7.75 -0.25 20.38
CA TYR A 148 9.04 -0.02 21.00
C TYR A 148 8.83 0.54 22.41
N GLN A 149 9.11 -0.28 23.43
CA GLN A 149 9.10 0.17 24.82
C GLN A 149 10.51 0.64 25.20
N THR A 150 10.66 1.93 25.48
CA THR A 150 11.79 2.38 26.31
C THR A 150 11.45 2.00 27.74
N VAL A 151 12.24 1.11 28.34
CA VAL A 151 12.17 0.86 29.78
C VAL A 151 12.49 2.19 30.46
N TYR A 152 11.47 2.92 30.91
CA TYR A 152 11.67 3.94 31.91
C TYR A 152 11.95 3.18 33.20
N ASN A 153 13.22 3.15 33.63
CA ASN A 153 13.56 2.77 34.98
C ASN A 153 12.91 3.80 35.92
N GLU A 154 11.69 3.54 36.36
CA GLU A 154 11.09 4.18 37.53
C GLU A 154 11.79 3.63 38.79
N GLU A 155 13.07 3.94 38.96
CA GLU A 155 13.84 3.62 40.17
C GLU A 155 14.21 4.87 40.99
N ASN A 156 13.60 6.02 40.70
CA ASN A 156 13.73 7.22 41.54
C ASN A 156 12.39 7.95 41.66
N ARG A 157 11.50 7.46 42.55
CA ARG A 157 10.49 8.30 43.20
C ARG A 157 10.17 7.80 44.59
#